data_AF-A0A9D4E2X7-F1
#
_entry.id   AF-A0A9D4E2X7-F1
#
_cell.length_a   1.000
_cell.length_b   1.000
_cell.length_c   1.000
_cell.angle_alpha   90.00
_cell.angle_beta   90.00
_cell.angle_gamma   90.00
#
_symmetry.space_group_name_H-M   'P 1'
#
loop_
_entity.id
_entity.type
_entity.pdbx_description
1 polymer ?
#
loop_
_entity_poly.entity_id
_entity_poly.type
_entity_poly.pdbx_seq_one_letter_code
_entity_poly.pdbx_strand_id
1 'polypeptide(L)'
;MALVVGDVRVNEIPSLTSYHNVFVLEHNRLANGLRQYFTDDEEAFQQTRKLLIGIMQKIVYDEFLPAFLSPTAMTKNKLSSSNRYKYNSKLDPTAANVFGIAFRYA
;
A
#
# COMPACT_ATOMS: atom_id res chain seq x y z
N MET A 1 -4.52 -25.70 2.93
CA MET A 1 -4.14 -25.04 1.67
C MET A 1 -3.50 -23.71 2.05
N ALA A 2 -2.25 -23.47 1.66
CA ALA A 2 -1.54 -22.23 2.00
C ALA A 2 -1.91 -21.13 1.00
N LEU A 3 -2.04 -19.89 1.48
CA LEU A 3 -2.31 -18.74 0.59
C LEU A 3 -1.02 -18.39 -0.17
N VAL A 4 -1.14 -18.08 -1.46
CA VAL A 4 -0.03 -17.65 -2.33
C VAL A 4 -0.29 -16.21 -2.76
N VAL A 5 0.64 -15.31 -2.40
CA VAL A 5 0.59 -13.87 -2.73
C VAL A 5 2.02 -13.36 -2.95
N GLY A 6 2.18 -12.05 -3.19
CA GLY A 6 3.48 -11.44 -3.49
C GLY A 6 4.52 -11.45 -2.36
N ASP A 7 4.13 -11.71 -1.11
CA ASP A 7 5.05 -11.83 0.03
C ASP A 7 5.03 -13.27 0.58
N VAL A 8 6.21 -13.86 0.75
CA VAL A 8 6.38 -15.26 1.19
C VAL A 8 5.93 -15.51 2.63
N ARG A 9 5.81 -14.45 3.44
CA ARG A 9 5.47 -14.51 4.86
C ARG A 9 3.97 -14.50 5.12
N VAL A 10 3.16 -14.53 4.06
CA VAL A 10 1.68 -14.51 4.13
C VAL A 10 1.09 -15.55 5.09
N ASN A 11 1.75 -16.68 5.30
CA ASN A 11 1.27 -17.77 6.16
C ASN A 11 1.95 -17.79 7.56
N GLU A 12 2.70 -16.75 7.96
CA GLU A 12 3.36 -16.71 9.29
C GLU A 12 2.36 -16.55 10.44
N ILE A 13 1.38 -15.65 10.31
CA ILE A 13 0.33 -15.42 11.31
C ILE A 13 -1.04 -15.24 10.63
N PRO A 14 -2.14 -15.78 11.19
CA PRO A 14 -3.46 -15.72 10.57
C PRO A 14 -3.99 -14.30 10.31
N SER A 15 -3.63 -13.33 11.15
CA SER A 15 -4.00 -11.93 10.95
C SER A 15 -3.36 -11.35 9.69
N LEU A 16 -2.08 -11.63 9.44
CA LEU A 16 -1.37 -11.24 8.22
C LEU A 16 -1.99 -11.90 6.98
N THR A 17 -2.30 -13.19 7.06
CA THR A 17 -3.01 -13.90 5.98
C THR A 17 -4.34 -13.22 5.66
N SER A 18 -5.09 -12.80 6.69
CA SER A 18 -6.37 -12.12 6.53
C SER A 18 -6.21 -10.77 5.82
N TYR A 19 -5.19 -9.98 6.17
CA TYR A 19 -4.89 -8.72 5.48
C TYR A 19 -4.58 -8.94 4.00
N HIS A 20 -3.72 -9.91 3.66
CA HIS A 20 -3.43 -10.24 2.27
C HIS A 20 -4.69 -10.65 1.50
N ASN A 21 -5.54 -11.47 2.11
CA ASN A 21 -6.77 -11.93 1.49
C ASN A 21 -7.73 -10.76 1.18
N VAL A 22 -7.86 -9.79 2.10
CA VAL A 22 -8.68 -8.58 1.88
C VAL A 22 -8.21 -7.82 0.64
N PHE A 23 -6.90 -7.60 0.47
CA PHE A 23 -6.40 -6.87 -0.70
C PHE A 23 -6.56 -7.65 -2.01
N VAL A 24 -6.48 -8.98 -1.99
CA VAL A 24 -6.76 -9.82 -3.17
C VAL A 24 -8.25 -9.74 -3.55
N LEU A 25 -9.15 -9.85 -2.58
CA LEU A 25 -10.59 -9.72 -2.82
C LEU A 25 -10.94 -8.32 -3.34
N GLU A 26 -10.33 -7.28 -2.78
CA GLU A 26 -10.54 -5.91 -3.23
C GLU A 26 -10.01 -5.67 -4.64
N HIS A 27 -8.85 -6.24 -5.00
CA HIS A 27 -8.37 -6.21 -6.38
C HIS A 27 -9.41 -6.80 -7.34
N ASN A 28 -9.94 -7.99 -7.04
CA ASN A 28 -10.93 -8.64 -7.90
C ASN A 28 -12.25 -7.85 -7.96
N ARG A 29 -12.69 -7.27 -6.84
CA ARG A 29 -13.88 -6.41 -6.80
C ARG A 29 -13.72 -5.18 -7.70
N LEU A 30 -12.57 -4.52 -7.62
CA LEU A 30 -12.24 -3.35 -8.44
C LEU A 30 -12.09 -3.71 -9.92
N ALA A 31 -11.40 -4.82 -10.23
CA ALA A 31 -11.23 -5.30 -11.60
C ALA A 31 -12.58 -5.59 -12.26
N ASN A 32 -13.51 -6.23 -11.54
CA ASN A 32 -14.86 -6.49 -12.05
C ASN A 32 -15.63 -5.20 -12.36
N GLY A 33 -15.48 -4.15 -11.54
CA GLY A 33 -16.10 -2.85 -11.79
C GLY A 33 -15.45 -2.06 -12.93
N LEU A 34 -14.15 -2.26 -13.13
CA LEU A 34 -13.35 -1.56 -14.14
C LEU A 34 -13.33 -2.26 -15.50
N ARG A 35 -13.64 -3.56 -15.57
CA ARG A 35 -13.51 -4.37 -16.79
C ARG A 35 -14.23 -3.79 -18.00
N GLN A 36 -15.37 -3.14 -17.80
CA GLN A 36 -16.15 -2.51 -18.87
C GLN A 36 -15.42 -1.36 -19.59
N TYR A 37 -14.38 -0.77 -18.97
CA TYR A 37 -13.64 0.36 -19.54
C TYR A 37 -12.40 -0.07 -20.32
N PHE A 38 -12.06 -1.36 -20.32
CA PHE A 38 -10.86 -1.90 -20.94
C PHE A 38 -11.22 -3.06 -21.85
N THR A 39 -10.54 -3.18 -22.99
CA THR A 39 -10.69 -4.33 -23.90
C THR A 39 -9.72 -5.44 -23.54
N ASP A 40 -8.48 -5.08 -23.17
CA ASP A 40 -7.41 -5.97 -22.77
C ASP A 40 -7.41 -6.29 -21.26
N ASP A 41 -7.16 -7.55 -20.91
CA ASP A 41 -7.12 -8.02 -19.52
C ASP A 41 -5.87 -7.52 -18.78
N GLU A 42 -4.73 -7.40 -19.47
CA GLU A 42 -3.50 -6.89 -18.86
C GLU A 42 -3.64 -5.40 -18.52
N GLU A 43 -4.23 -4.61 -19.41
CA GLU A 43 -4.56 -3.21 -19.11
C GLU A 43 -5.51 -3.11 -17.90
N ALA A 44 -6.58 -3.90 -17.87
CA ALA A 44 -7.52 -3.92 -16.74
C ALA A 44 -6.82 -4.29 -15.42
N PHE A 45 -5.91 -5.26 -15.45
CA PHE A 45 -5.12 -5.65 -14.29
C PHE A 45 -4.22 -4.51 -13.80
N GLN A 46 -3.45 -3.87 -14.70
CA GLN A 46 -2.53 -2.80 -14.32
C GLN A 46 -3.25 -1.56 -13.80
N GLN A 47 -4.40 -1.18 -14.38
CA GLN A 47 -5.18 -0.05 -13.89
C GLN A 47 -5.81 -0.35 -12.53
N THR A 48 -6.34 -1.55 -12.35
CA THR A 48 -6.83 -2.02 -11.03
C THR A 48 -5.72 -2.00 -9.99
N ARG A 49 -4.54 -2.55 -10.33
CA ARG A 49 -3.35 -2.55 -9.45
C ARG A 49 -2.94 -1.14 -9.06
N LYS A 50 -2.91 -0.21 -10.02
CA LYS A 50 -2.57 1.20 -9.79
C LYS A 50 -3.55 1.87 -8.82
N LEU A 51 -4.86 1.63 -8.98
CA LEU A 51 -5.89 2.13 -8.07
C LEU A 51 -5.70 1.56 -6.66
N LEU A 52 -5.50 0.25 -6.54
CA LEU A 52 -5.29 -0.41 -5.25
C LEU A 52 -4.04 0.10 -4.52
N ILE A 53 -2.95 0.37 -5.24
CA ILE A 53 -1.76 1.01 -4.68
C ILE A 53 -2.10 2.40 -4.12
N GLY A 54 -2.91 3.19 -4.84
CA GLY A 54 -3.39 4.49 -4.36
C GLY A 54 -4.21 4.39 -3.08
N ILE A 55 -5.10 3.40 -2.99
CA ILE A 55 -5.87 3.11 -1.76
C ILE A 55 -4.92 2.77 -0.61
N MET A 56 -3.97 1.87 -0.83
CA MET A 56 -2.98 1.48 0.19
C MET A 56 -2.15 2.68 0.66
N GLN A 57 -1.69 3.53 -0.26
CA GLN A 57 -0.97 4.76 0.08
C GLN A 57 -1.82 5.71 0.91
N LYS A 58 -3.11 5.86 0.59
CA LYS A 58 -4.03 6.71 1.36
C LYS A 58 -4.21 6.19 2.79
N ILE A 59 -4.45 4.89 2.96
CA ILE A 59 -4.55 4.25 4.29
C ILE A 59 -3.25 4.49 5.07
N VAL A 60 -2.08 4.30 4.45
CA VAL A 60 -0.79 4.50 5.13
C VAL A 60 -0.61 5.95 5.59
N TYR A 61 -0.78 6.94 4.70
CA TYR A 61 -0.47 8.34 5.00
C TYR A 61 -1.56 9.07 5.79
N ASP A 62 -2.84 8.70 5.62
CA ASP A 62 -3.96 9.41 6.26
C ASP A 62 -4.55 8.68 7.47
N GLU A 63 -4.26 7.39 7.68
CA GLU A 63 -4.81 6.62 8.80
C GLU A 63 -3.71 6.02 9.68
N PHE A 64 -2.79 5.24 9.10
CA PHE A 64 -1.74 4.55 9.87
C PHE A 64 -0.68 5.51 10.45
N LEU A 65 -0.06 6.34 9.61
CA LEU A 65 0.99 7.25 10.06
C LEU A 65 0.51 8.28 11.10
N PRO A 66 -0.68 8.89 10.98
CA PRO A 66 -1.22 9.76 12.03
C PRO A 66 -1.49 9.06 13.36
N ALA A 67 -1.85 7.77 13.32
CA ALA A 67 -2.04 6.97 14.53
C ALA A 67 -0.70 6.54 15.15
N PHE A 68 0.34 6.39 14.33
CA PHE A 68 1.66 5.92 14.74
C PHE A 68 2.64 7.04 15.16
N LEU A 69 2.60 8.19 14.47
CA LEU A 69 3.51 9.32 14.67
C LEU A 69 2.83 10.47 15.42
N SER A 70 3.62 11.29 16.11
CA SER A 70 3.09 12.49 16.75
C SER A 70 2.64 13.54 15.71
N PRO A 71 1.66 14.39 16.03
CA PRO A 71 1.24 15.48 15.14
C PRO A 71 2.41 16.37 14.68
N THR A 72 3.37 16.64 15.58
CA THR A 72 4.57 17.40 15.26
C THR A 72 5.44 16.70 14.21
N ALA A 73 5.63 15.39 14.30
CA ALA A 73 6.39 14.62 13.32
C ALA A 73 5.67 14.58 11.96
N MET A 74 4.34 14.46 11.96
CA MET A 74 3.52 14.50 10.75
C MET A 74 3.63 15.84 10.01
N THR A 75 3.54 16.96 10.72
CA THR A 75 3.67 18.31 10.14
C THR A 75 5.10 18.59 9.70
N LYS A 76 6.09 18.28 10.53
CA LYS A 76 7.52 18.54 10.24
C LYS A 76 7.97 17.83 8.96
N ASN A 77 7.59 16.57 8.81
CA ASN A 77 7.98 15.75 7.67
C ASN A 77 7.03 15.86 6.49
N LYS A 78 5.91 16.60 6.63
CA LYS A 78 4.84 16.70 5.63
C LYS A 78 4.42 15.30 5.19
N LEU A 79 3.68 14.58 6.03
CA LEU A 79 3.29 13.18 5.79
C LEU A 79 1.78 12.98 5.60
N SER A 80 1.06 13.97 5.09
CA SER A 80 -0.37 13.83 4.75
C SER A 80 -0.57 13.74 3.24
N SER A 81 -1.55 12.94 2.78
CA SER A 81 -1.91 12.89 1.36
C SER A 81 -2.49 14.21 0.84
N SER A 82 -3.00 15.07 1.73
CA SER A 82 -3.54 16.40 1.39
C SER A 82 -2.47 17.39 0.91
N ASN A 83 -1.20 17.12 1.23
CA ASN A 83 -0.10 17.92 0.73
C ASN A 83 0.08 17.66 -0.77
N ARG A 84 0.25 18.74 -1.53
CA ARG A 84 0.53 18.66 -2.97
C ARG A 84 2.00 18.28 -3.22
N TYR A 85 2.31 16.98 -3.21
CA TYR A 85 3.64 16.52 -3.65
C TYR A 85 3.73 16.57 -5.16
N LYS A 86 4.86 17.06 -5.65
CA LYS A 86 5.29 16.85 -7.03
C LYS A 86 6.35 15.77 -7.03
N TYR A 87 6.26 14.84 -7.98
CA TYR A 87 7.31 13.85 -8.17
C TYR A 87 8.66 14.55 -8.32
N ASN A 88 9.66 14.03 -7.61
CA ASN A 88 11.04 14.52 -7.67
C ASN A 88 11.97 13.33 -7.92
N SER A 89 12.53 13.26 -9.12
CA SER A 89 13.44 12.19 -9.54
C SER A 89 14.79 12.19 -8.82
N LYS A 90 15.12 13.26 -8.08
CA LYS A 90 16.37 13.37 -7.31
C LYS A 90 16.26 12.77 -5.90
N LEU A 91 15.06 12.40 -5.46
CA LEU A 91 14.89 11.73 -4.17
C LEU A 91 15.31 10.27 -4.29
N ASP A 92 16.03 9.78 -3.28
CA ASP A 92 16.34 8.36 -3.14
C ASP A 92 15.13 7.65 -2.50
N PRO A 93 14.43 6.75 -3.22
CA PRO A 93 13.29 6.01 -2.68
C PRO A 93 13.70 4.73 -1.94
N THR A 94 15.00 4.45 -1.79
CA THR A 94 15.50 3.22 -1.19
C THR A 94 15.15 3.13 0.29
N ALA A 95 14.72 1.95 0.74
CA ALA A 95 14.54 1.69 2.16
C ALA A 95 15.91 1.65 2.86
N ALA A 96 16.15 2.59 3.77
CA ALA A 96 17.41 2.64 4.51
C ALA A 96 17.59 1.40 5.40
N ASN A 97 18.81 0.85 5.49
CA ASN A 97 19.10 -0.36 6.29
C ASN A 97 18.60 -0.24 7.75
N VAL A 98 18.77 0.93 8.36
CA VAL A 98 18.31 1.20 9.74
C VAL A 98 16.80 0.99 9.90
N PHE A 99 16.01 1.22 8.85
CA PHE A 99 14.56 1.04 8.89
C PHE A 99 14.17 -0.43 9.08
N GLY A 100 14.94 -1.39 8.54
CA GLY A 100 14.68 -2.82 8.69
C GLY A 100 14.76 -3.32 10.14
N ILE A 101 15.40 -2.55 11.02
CA ILE A 101 15.47 -2.80 12.46
C ILE A 101 14.52 -1.86 13.21
N ALA A 102 14.53 -0.55 12.90
CA ALA A 102 13.73 0.45 13.61
C ALA A 102 12.21 0.21 13.48
N PHE A 103 11.74 -0.33 12.35
CA PHE A 103 10.32 -0.61 12.15
C PHE A 103 9.84 -1.89 12.85
N ARG A 104 10.72 -2.58 13.60
CA ARG A 104 10.36 -3.68 14.52
C ARG A 104 10.08 -3.15 15.94
N TYR A 105 9.41 -2.01 16.02
CA TYR A 105 9.14 -1.32 17.29
C TYR A 105 8.09 -2.04 18.15
N ALA A 106 7.33 -2.96 17.56
CA ALA A 106 6.28 -3.76 18.17
C ALA A 106 6.79 -5.16 18.54
#